data_AF-A0A7S4QH46-F1
#
_entry.id   AF-A0A7S4QH46-F1
#
_cell.length_a   1.000
_cell.length_b   1.000
_cell.length_c   1.000
_cell.angle_alpha   90.00
_cell.angle_beta   90.00
_cell.angle_gamma   90.00
#
_symmetry.space_group_name_H-M   'P 1'
#
loop_
_entity.id
_entity.type
_entity.pdbx_description
1 polymer ?
#
loop_
_entity_poly.entity_id
_entity_poly.type
_entity_poly.pdbx_seq_one_letter_code
_entity_poly.pdbx_strand_id
1 'polypeptide(L)'
;MQNFYGQTGPLNCPHSALNAPGSPGAVGLPLPGQDAEVFWQQVFSHVSFGASAVTQGDFVGARGTLADALFTITDGLASDPAAGFACSLGVASAYRVLALAFSADGGLARGTWAFRRAQQIALRFQHLAMVWITHAWEKFARREEPGGSGMAHYDTAYIDGSAWPISLQEINSEMTAVQNAIAEDGRPAGHQPRWADVPHDFRDSRLKFGIVSLCAYPPDHVLPRYATSNHQIYADRHGYRYRVGRERLDPKRPPAWGKIKMMYDVLEDRSVDWWLWFDCDTYFMNMTVTMDSLLYKYGRARSSTSKRSRSKDALGQALKDGLDPDMHMLVAEDHAMLNTGAFFLRASDWSREFLQRVWGPVDSVWIDHPWWENAAILWNFLKDNSQKFRAGDTAALSGEAGSGSADDMQDIYPPEVRLAPQSEFNSYHPATSHFLHDTWEAGKFAIAFNGVLSNTSPEVIKVLYGNYYELACRMNEVQDKCVQVEKALPWLGEA
;
A
#
# COMPACT_ATOMS: atom_id res chain seq x y z
N MET A 1 -5.95 -15.38 20.55
CA MET A 1 -7.30 -14.95 21.02
C MET A 1 -7.53 -15.11 22.54
N GLN A 2 -6.67 -15.75 23.34
CA GLN A 2 -6.93 -15.98 24.77
C GLN A 2 -6.90 -14.74 25.70
N ASN A 3 -6.59 -13.53 25.23
CA ASN A 3 -6.22 -12.40 26.11
C ASN A 3 -7.27 -11.28 26.29
N PHE A 4 -8.45 -11.30 25.67
CA PHE A 4 -9.42 -10.19 25.83
C PHE A 4 -10.29 -10.28 27.11
N TYR A 5 -10.30 -11.40 27.82
CA TYR A 5 -11.14 -11.59 29.00
C TYR A 5 -10.41 -11.20 30.30
N GLY A 6 -10.92 -10.18 31.00
CA GLY A 6 -10.48 -9.81 32.35
C GLY A 6 -9.32 -8.82 32.45
N GLN A 7 -8.92 -8.18 31.35
CA GLN A 7 -7.86 -7.17 31.38
C GLN A 7 -8.38 -5.84 31.95
N THR A 8 -7.70 -5.34 32.98
CA THR A 8 -7.94 -4.06 33.65
C THR A 8 -6.91 -2.99 33.25
N GLY A 9 -6.20 -3.23 32.14
CA GLY A 9 -5.17 -2.34 31.63
C GLY A 9 -5.76 -1.02 31.09
N PRO A 10 -4.96 0.05 31.02
CA PRO A 10 -5.37 1.29 30.40
C PRO A 10 -5.71 1.11 28.91
N LEU A 11 -6.62 1.91 28.38
CA LEU A 11 -6.90 1.92 26.94
C LEU A 11 -5.71 2.39 26.09
N ASN A 12 -4.76 3.14 26.67
CA ASN A 12 -3.62 3.74 25.95
C ASN A 12 -4.05 4.47 24.66
N CYS A 13 -5.13 5.22 24.80
CA CYS A 13 -5.54 6.23 23.84
C CYS A 13 -4.98 7.58 24.33
N PRO A 14 -4.25 8.36 23.50
CA PRO A 14 -3.74 9.70 23.84
C PRO A 14 -4.75 10.64 24.50
N HIS A 15 -6.05 10.43 24.25
CA HIS A 15 -7.16 11.17 24.84
C HIS A 15 -7.73 10.53 26.12
N SER A 16 -7.04 9.58 26.76
CA SER A 16 -7.37 9.14 28.11
C SER A 16 -6.41 9.85 29.06
N ALA A 17 -6.93 10.69 29.96
CA ALA A 17 -6.13 11.52 30.88
C ALA A 17 -5.20 10.69 31.80
N LEU A 18 -5.35 9.37 31.80
CA LEU A 18 -4.61 8.41 32.61
C LEU A 18 -3.25 7.98 32.02
N ASN A 19 -2.96 8.20 30.73
CA ASN A 19 -1.87 7.47 30.04
C ASN A 19 -0.83 8.29 29.26
N ALA A 20 -0.71 9.60 29.46
CA ALA A 20 0.26 10.42 28.72
C ALA A 20 1.38 11.04 29.59
N PRO A 21 2.44 10.30 29.97
CA PRO A 21 3.69 10.91 30.40
C PRO A 21 4.65 11.09 29.20
N GLY A 22 5.02 12.35 28.89
CA GLY A 22 6.28 12.68 28.22
C GLY A 22 6.39 12.43 26.70
N SER A 23 5.30 12.27 25.95
CA SER A 23 5.38 12.15 24.49
C SER A 23 5.86 13.48 23.84
N PRO A 24 6.96 13.47 23.05
CA PRO A 24 7.33 14.59 22.20
C PRO A 24 6.31 14.67 21.05
N GLY A 25 5.25 15.44 21.28
CA GLY A 25 4.10 15.54 20.37
C GLY A 25 2.80 15.95 21.05
N ALA A 26 2.71 15.87 22.39
CA ALA A 26 1.53 16.27 23.15
C ALA A 26 1.34 17.81 23.30
N VAL A 27 2.18 18.63 22.65
CA VAL A 27 2.05 20.09 22.69
C VAL A 27 0.94 20.52 21.73
N GLY A 28 -0.30 20.59 22.23
CA GLY A 28 -1.40 21.26 21.53
C GLY A 28 -2.71 20.49 21.37
N LEU A 29 -2.80 19.22 21.80
CA LEU A 29 -4.09 18.52 21.84
C LEU A 29 -4.84 18.91 23.12
N PRO A 30 -6.08 19.42 23.04
CA PRO A 30 -6.85 19.76 24.23
C PRO A 30 -7.07 18.54 25.12
N LEU A 31 -7.10 18.76 26.44
CA LEU A 31 -7.54 17.73 27.38
C LEU A 31 -8.93 17.22 26.96
N PRO A 32 -9.18 15.91 27.02
CA PRO A 32 -10.46 15.36 26.59
C PRO A 32 -11.58 15.85 27.51
N GLY A 33 -12.76 16.05 26.92
CA GLY A 33 -14.00 15.95 27.69
C GLY A 33 -14.20 14.51 28.15
N GLN A 34 -14.90 14.32 29.27
CA GLN A 34 -15.31 13.02 29.83
C GLN A 34 -15.95 12.07 28.79
N ASP A 35 -16.50 12.63 27.71
CA ASP A 35 -17.16 11.93 26.61
C ASP A 35 -16.22 11.05 25.76
N ALA A 36 -14.95 11.44 25.59
CA ALA A 36 -14.01 10.70 24.74
C ALA A 36 -13.57 9.36 25.36
N GLU A 37 -13.39 9.31 26.68
CA GLU A 37 -13.06 8.08 27.38
C GLU A 37 -14.25 7.12 27.39
N VAL A 38 -15.47 7.62 27.65
CA VAL A 38 -16.71 6.84 27.57
C VAL A 38 -16.89 6.25 26.18
N PHE A 39 -16.63 7.03 25.13
CA PHE A 39 -16.67 6.56 23.75
C PHE A 39 -15.73 5.37 23.51
N TRP A 40 -14.45 5.49 23.86
CA TRP A 40 -13.49 4.41 23.62
C TRP A 40 -13.72 3.18 24.51
N GLN A 41 -14.33 3.33 25.69
CA GLN A 41 -14.81 2.20 26.49
C GLN A 41 -15.97 1.43 25.82
N GLN A 42 -16.88 2.15 25.14
CA GLN A 42 -17.93 1.52 24.35
C GLN A 42 -17.35 0.78 23.14
N VAL A 43 -16.40 1.40 22.42
CA VAL A 43 -15.69 0.74 21.32
C VAL A 43 -14.96 -0.51 21.82
N PHE A 44 -14.26 -0.42 22.96
CA PHE A 44 -13.61 -1.58 23.58
C PHE A 44 -14.60 -2.71 23.84
N SER A 45 -15.76 -2.40 24.42
CA SER A 45 -16.82 -3.37 24.67
C SER A 45 -17.29 -4.06 23.38
N HIS A 46 -17.46 -3.32 22.28
CA HIS A 46 -17.81 -3.89 20.98
C HIS A 46 -16.71 -4.79 20.40
N VAL A 47 -15.44 -4.39 20.52
CA VAL A 47 -14.31 -5.20 20.05
C VAL A 47 -14.18 -6.50 20.86
N SER A 48 -14.30 -6.42 22.19
CA SER A 48 -14.30 -7.60 23.06
C SER A 48 -15.46 -8.54 22.76
N PHE A 49 -16.66 -8.00 22.54
CA PHE A 49 -17.81 -8.78 22.11
C PHE A 49 -17.54 -9.47 20.78
N GLY A 50 -17.06 -8.73 19.76
CA GLY A 50 -16.72 -9.28 18.46
C GLY A 50 -15.68 -10.41 18.55
N ALA A 51 -14.64 -10.24 19.36
CA ALA A 51 -13.62 -11.27 19.57
C ALA A 51 -14.17 -12.53 20.25
N SER A 52 -15.10 -12.35 21.20
CA SER A 52 -15.80 -13.47 21.83
C SER A 52 -16.69 -14.21 20.83
N ALA A 53 -17.47 -13.47 20.03
CA ALA A 53 -18.32 -14.02 18.99
C ALA A 53 -17.52 -14.85 17.97
N VAL A 54 -16.36 -14.35 17.50
CA VAL A 54 -15.43 -15.13 16.66
C VAL A 54 -15.00 -16.43 17.33
N THR A 55 -14.65 -16.39 18.62
CA THR A 55 -14.24 -17.58 19.38
C THR A 55 -15.36 -18.60 19.54
N GLN A 56 -16.62 -18.15 19.62
CA GLN A 56 -17.81 -18.99 19.70
C GLN A 56 -18.33 -19.47 18.33
N GLY A 57 -17.72 -19.03 17.23
CA GLY A 57 -18.16 -19.35 15.86
C GLY A 57 -19.32 -18.49 15.35
N ASP A 58 -19.69 -17.42 16.05
CA ASP A 58 -20.66 -16.42 15.58
C ASP A 58 -19.98 -15.34 14.72
N PHE A 59 -19.59 -15.73 13.50
CA PHE A 59 -18.91 -14.84 12.57
C PHE A 59 -19.82 -13.72 12.04
N VAL A 60 -21.13 -13.98 11.90
CA VAL A 60 -22.09 -12.99 11.40
C VAL A 60 -22.32 -11.90 12.44
N GLY A 61 -22.57 -12.26 13.70
CA GLY A 61 -22.70 -11.31 14.80
C GLY A 61 -21.43 -10.51 15.06
N ALA A 62 -20.26 -11.15 14.95
CA ALA A 62 -18.97 -10.49 15.03
C ALA A 62 -18.80 -9.41 13.94
N ARG A 63 -19.03 -9.76 12.66
CA ARG A 63 -18.92 -8.83 11.53
C ARG A 63 -19.84 -7.62 11.70
N GLY A 64 -21.11 -7.86 12.05
CA GLY A 64 -22.09 -6.80 12.27
C GLY A 64 -21.65 -5.81 13.35
N THR A 65 -21.27 -6.31 14.52
CA THR A 65 -20.89 -5.49 15.67
C THR A 65 -19.62 -4.68 15.40
N LEU A 66 -18.61 -5.30 14.80
CA LEU A 66 -17.32 -4.66 14.52
C LEU A 66 -17.43 -3.63 13.40
N ALA A 67 -18.25 -3.90 12.36
CA ALA A 67 -18.54 -2.94 11.31
C ALA A 67 -19.22 -1.69 11.87
N ASP A 68 -20.19 -1.85 12.79
CA ASP A 68 -20.90 -0.72 13.40
C ASP A 68 -19.98 0.10 14.32
N ALA A 69 -19.10 -0.57 15.08
CA ALA A 69 -18.06 0.09 15.87
C ALA A 69 -17.09 0.88 14.97
N LEU A 70 -16.61 0.30 13.88
CA LEU A 70 -15.73 0.97 12.94
C LEU A 70 -16.42 2.14 12.23
N PHE A 71 -17.66 1.98 11.78
CA PHE A 71 -18.43 3.08 11.20
C PHE A 71 -18.57 4.24 12.18
N THR A 72 -18.83 3.94 13.46
CA THR A 72 -18.89 4.93 14.53
C THR A 72 -17.58 5.71 14.68
N ILE A 73 -16.43 5.03 14.57
CA ILE A 73 -15.09 5.61 14.60
C ILE A 73 -14.82 6.48 13.37
N THR A 74 -15.21 6.01 12.18
CA THR A 74 -14.73 6.55 10.90
C THR A 74 -15.66 7.55 10.23
N ASP A 75 -16.97 7.44 10.47
CA ASP A 75 -18.02 8.18 9.76
C ASP A 75 -19.19 8.63 10.69
N GLY A 76 -19.32 8.03 11.88
CA GLY A 76 -20.57 8.06 12.65
C GLY A 76 -20.67 8.98 13.86
N LEU A 77 -19.58 9.35 14.56
CA LEU A 77 -19.70 10.15 15.81
C LEU A 77 -18.58 11.15 16.09
N ALA A 78 -17.56 11.22 15.25
CA ALA A 78 -16.53 12.23 15.39
C ALA A 78 -16.92 13.44 14.53
N SER A 79 -17.54 14.45 15.13
CA SER A 79 -17.68 15.79 14.51
C SER A 79 -16.32 16.40 14.11
N ASP A 80 -15.25 15.76 14.57
CA ASP A 80 -13.84 15.97 14.25
C ASP A 80 -13.18 14.61 13.93
N PRO A 81 -12.79 14.33 12.67
CA PRO A 81 -12.06 13.11 12.30
C PRO A 81 -10.83 12.82 13.17
N ALA A 82 -10.20 13.83 13.78
CA ALA A 82 -9.09 13.63 14.71
C ALA A 82 -9.52 12.87 15.97
N ALA A 83 -10.76 13.02 16.43
CA ALA A 83 -11.30 12.29 17.58
C ALA A 83 -11.62 10.82 17.27
N GLY A 84 -11.97 10.49 16.02
CA GLY A 84 -12.16 9.10 15.56
C GLY A 84 -10.85 8.32 15.49
N PHE A 85 -9.76 8.98 15.14
CA PHE A 85 -8.42 8.36 15.05
C PHE A 85 -7.54 8.58 16.28
N ALA A 86 -8.11 9.21 17.31
CA ALA A 86 -7.56 9.44 18.63
C ALA A 86 -6.91 8.21 19.27
N CYS A 87 -7.43 7.01 19.00
CA CYS A 87 -6.93 5.76 19.58
C CYS A 87 -6.52 4.75 18.51
N SER A 88 -5.31 4.90 17.98
CA SER A 88 -4.80 4.02 16.92
C SER A 88 -4.77 2.54 17.31
N LEU A 89 -4.50 2.21 18.59
CA LEU A 89 -4.58 0.83 19.08
C LEU A 89 -6.01 0.27 19.04
N GLY A 90 -7.01 1.07 19.41
CA GLY A 90 -8.42 0.68 19.34
C GLY A 90 -8.87 0.47 17.89
N VAL A 91 -8.50 1.36 16.98
CA VAL A 91 -8.80 1.22 15.54
C VAL A 91 -8.13 -0.02 14.94
N ALA A 92 -6.84 -0.22 15.23
CA ALA A 92 -6.09 -1.39 14.77
C ALA A 92 -6.71 -2.70 15.31
N SER A 93 -7.12 -2.71 16.58
CA SER A 93 -7.77 -3.87 17.19
C SER A 93 -9.12 -4.19 16.55
N ALA A 94 -9.95 -3.17 16.30
CA ALA A 94 -11.25 -3.36 15.66
C ALA A 94 -11.10 -3.96 14.25
N TYR A 95 -10.18 -3.43 13.43
CA TYR A 95 -9.90 -3.99 12.10
C TYR A 95 -9.30 -5.40 12.16
N ARG A 96 -8.39 -5.68 13.10
CA ARG A 96 -7.81 -7.01 13.29
C ARG A 96 -8.89 -8.05 13.61
N VAL A 97 -9.75 -7.77 14.59
CA VAL A 97 -10.82 -8.70 14.99
C VAL A 97 -11.83 -8.85 13.85
N LEU A 98 -12.14 -7.78 13.10
CA LEU A 98 -12.99 -7.87 11.93
C LEU A 98 -12.37 -8.78 10.87
N ALA A 99 -11.07 -8.67 10.60
CA ALA A 99 -10.38 -9.57 9.69
C ALA A 99 -10.49 -11.04 10.11
N LEU A 100 -10.33 -11.34 11.41
CA LEU A 100 -10.50 -12.69 11.95
C LEU A 100 -11.92 -13.21 11.77
N ALA A 101 -12.94 -12.35 11.86
CA ALA A 101 -14.33 -12.73 11.60
C ALA A 101 -14.61 -13.13 10.13
N PHE A 102 -13.71 -12.80 9.19
CA PHE A 102 -13.74 -13.30 7.82
C PHE A 102 -12.82 -14.49 7.61
N SER A 103 -11.56 -14.42 8.08
CA SER A 103 -10.55 -15.44 7.77
C SER A 103 -10.76 -16.75 8.53
N ALA A 104 -11.38 -16.70 9.71
CA ALA A 104 -11.62 -17.86 10.55
C ALA A 104 -13.03 -18.47 10.40
N ASP A 105 -13.85 -17.98 9.45
CA ASP A 105 -15.24 -18.42 9.26
C ASP A 105 -15.31 -19.91 8.86
N GLY A 106 -15.56 -20.76 9.87
CA GLY A 106 -15.64 -22.21 9.71
C GLY A 106 -16.80 -22.69 8.83
N GLY A 107 -17.75 -21.80 8.49
CA GLY A 107 -18.81 -22.09 7.53
C GLY A 107 -18.35 -22.11 6.07
N LEU A 108 -17.13 -21.63 5.78
CA LEU A 108 -16.59 -21.54 4.42
C LEU A 108 -15.65 -22.71 4.12
N ALA A 109 -16.03 -23.52 3.13
CA ALA A 109 -15.19 -24.63 2.69
C ALA A 109 -13.93 -24.13 1.98
N ARG A 110 -12.75 -24.59 2.43
CA ARG A 110 -11.46 -24.28 1.79
C ARG A 110 -11.45 -24.64 0.30
N GLY A 111 -10.70 -23.87 -0.50
CA GLY A 111 -10.63 -24.02 -1.95
C GLY A 111 -11.88 -23.53 -2.71
N THR A 112 -12.94 -23.11 -2.03
CA THR A 112 -14.09 -22.47 -2.70
C THR A 112 -13.81 -21.00 -3.00
N TRP A 113 -14.50 -20.46 -4.01
CA TRP A 113 -14.45 -19.02 -4.31
C TRP A 113 -14.88 -18.17 -3.11
N ALA A 114 -15.92 -18.58 -2.37
CA ALA A 114 -16.42 -17.86 -1.20
C ALA A 114 -15.37 -17.80 -0.08
N PHE A 115 -14.68 -18.91 0.19
CA PHE A 115 -13.56 -18.93 1.13
C PHE A 115 -12.47 -17.97 0.69
N ARG A 116 -12.02 -18.07 -0.57
CA ARG A 116 -10.95 -17.22 -1.09
C ARG A 116 -11.32 -15.73 -1.06
N ARG A 117 -12.56 -15.38 -1.42
CA ARG A 117 -13.08 -14.00 -1.31
C ARG A 117 -13.07 -13.50 0.14
N ALA A 118 -13.51 -14.31 1.09
CA ALA A 118 -13.44 -13.96 2.50
C ALA A 118 -11.98 -13.71 2.95
N GLN A 119 -11.02 -14.49 2.48
CA GLN A 119 -9.59 -14.25 2.75
C GLN A 119 -9.09 -12.93 2.11
N GLN A 120 -9.51 -12.61 0.87
CA GLN A 120 -9.15 -11.32 0.24
C GLN A 120 -9.70 -10.13 1.04
N ILE A 121 -10.93 -10.21 1.53
CA ILE A 121 -11.55 -9.19 2.38
C ILE A 121 -10.79 -9.09 3.73
N ALA A 122 -10.51 -10.23 4.36
CA ALA A 122 -9.75 -10.29 5.61
C ALA A 122 -8.38 -9.62 5.48
N LEU A 123 -7.67 -9.88 4.38
CA LEU A 123 -6.37 -9.28 4.10
C LEU A 123 -6.45 -7.74 4.04
N ARG A 124 -7.52 -7.18 3.47
CA ARG A 124 -7.70 -5.71 3.41
C ARG A 124 -7.96 -5.09 4.77
N PHE A 125 -8.70 -5.78 5.63
CA PHE A 125 -8.86 -5.35 7.01
C PHE A 125 -7.55 -5.49 7.81
N GLN A 126 -6.73 -6.50 7.54
CA GLN A 126 -5.39 -6.58 8.13
C GLN A 126 -4.47 -5.46 7.64
N HIS A 127 -4.52 -5.08 6.36
CA HIS A 127 -3.78 -3.91 5.87
C HIS A 127 -4.18 -2.63 6.63
N LEU A 128 -5.49 -2.42 6.86
CA LEU A 128 -5.97 -1.28 7.67
C LEU A 128 -5.54 -1.40 9.13
N ALA A 129 -5.57 -2.60 9.73
CA ALA A 129 -5.04 -2.81 11.07
C ALA A 129 -3.54 -2.46 11.14
N MET A 130 -2.78 -2.86 10.12
CA MET A 130 -1.35 -2.61 10.00
C MET A 130 -1.01 -1.12 9.93
N VAL A 131 -1.78 -0.34 9.16
CA VAL A 131 -1.67 1.13 9.12
C VAL A 131 -1.72 1.69 10.54
N TRP A 132 -2.76 1.34 11.30
CA TRP A 132 -2.99 1.92 12.61
C TRP A 132 -2.07 1.40 13.71
N ILE A 133 -1.66 0.13 13.67
CA ILE A 133 -0.67 -0.36 14.64
C ILE A 133 0.69 0.29 14.37
N THR A 134 1.08 0.51 13.11
CA THR A 134 2.32 1.20 12.77
C THR A 134 2.30 2.65 13.24
N HIS A 135 1.16 3.34 13.09
CA HIS A 135 0.96 4.65 13.69
C HIS A 135 1.19 4.63 15.21
N ALA A 136 0.63 3.65 15.92
CA ALA A 136 0.82 3.53 17.35
C ALA A 136 2.28 3.30 17.75
N TRP A 137 3.00 2.45 17.02
CA TRP A 137 4.42 2.19 17.26
C TRP A 137 5.28 3.44 17.05
N GLU A 138 5.15 4.09 15.91
CA GLU A 138 6.01 5.22 15.52
C GLU A 138 5.70 6.51 16.28
N LYS A 139 4.43 6.76 16.62
CA LYS A 139 4.03 7.99 17.31
C LYS A 139 4.03 7.87 18.82
N PHE A 140 3.65 6.72 19.37
CA PHE A 140 3.39 6.58 20.80
C PHE A 140 4.31 5.60 21.52
N ALA A 141 4.80 4.55 20.86
CA ALA A 141 5.76 3.63 21.47
C ALA A 141 7.22 4.04 21.25
N ARG A 142 7.52 4.78 20.17
CA ARG A 142 8.88 5.23 19.84
C ARG A 142 9.44 6.17 20.91
N ARG A 143 10.69 5.94 21.28
CA ARG A 143 11.49 6.72 22.23
C ARG A 143 12.84 7.01 21.59
N GLU A 144 13.21 8.27 21.51
CA GLU A 144 14.54 8.66 21.06
C GLU A 144 15.52 8.57 22.24
N GLU A 145 16.73 8.07 22.00
CA GLU A 145 17.75 8.06 23.03
C GLU A 145 18.13 9.49 23.48
N PRO A 146 18.26 9.73 24.80
CA PRO A 146 18.78 11.00 25.29
C PRO A 146 20.17 11.26 24.71
N GLY A 147 20.34 12.38 24.00
CA GLY A 147 21.64 12.80 23.45
C GLY A 147 21.76 12.77 21.92
N GLY A 148 20.69 12.47 21.18
CA GLY A 148 20.65 12.68 19.73
C GLY A 148 21.49 11.70 18.91
N SER A 149 21.73 10.48 19.43
CA SER A 149 22.40 9.39 18.70
C SER A 149 21.67 8.98 17.42
N GLY A 150 20.41 9.39 17.26
CA GLY A 150 19.53 9.00 16.15
C GLY A 150 18.97 7.58 16.28
N MET A 151 19.36 6.84 17.33
CA MET A 151 18.78 5.53 17.62
C MET A 151 17.48 5.68 18.39
N ALA A 152 16.43 5.03 17.88
CA ALA A 152 15.14 4.93 18.54
C ALA A 152 14.97 3.52 19.14
N HIS A 153 14.46 3.46 20.37
CA HIS A 153 13.92 2.23 20.95
C HIS A 153 12.41 2.33 21.05
N TYR A 154 11.73 1.20 21.20
CA TYR A 154 10.28 1.17 21.28
C TYR A 154 9.83 0.59 22.63
N ASP A 155 8.96 1.33 23.29
CA ASP A 155 8.36 0.97 24.56
C ASP A 155 7.20 -0.02 24.34
N THR A 156 7.53 -1.31 24.31
CA THR A 156 6.55 -2.36 24.04
C THR A 156 5.46 -2.41 25.11
N ALA A 157 5.75 -1.95 26.34
CA ALA A 157 4.79 -1.88 27.43
C ALA A 157 3.62 -0.94 27.14
N TYR A 158 3.80 0.06 26.26
CA TYR A 158 2.70 0.90 25.78
C TYR A 158 1.60 0.09 25.09
N ILE A 159 1.97 -0.99 24.39
CA ILE A 159 1.03 -1.81 23.64
C ILE A 159 0.65 -3.04 24.47
N ASP A 160 1.64 -3.76 24.99
CA ASP A 160 1.45 -5.00 25.74
C ASP A 160 0.68 -4.79 27.06
N GLY A 161 0.85 -3.60 27.68
CA GLY A 161 0.15 -3.21 28.90
C GLY A 161 -1.22 -2.57 28.65
N SER A 162 -1.62 -2.39 27.39
CA SER A 162 -2.91 -1.79 27.07
C SER A 162 -4.06 -2.81 27.17
N ALA A 163 -5.30 -2.33 27.22
CA ALA A 163 -6.49 -3.15 27.04
C ALA A 163 -6.61 -3.75 25.62
N TRP A 164 -5.72 -3.38 24.71
CA TRP A 164 -5.68 -3.80 23.31
C TRP A 164 -4.46 -4.69 23.05
N PRO A 165 -4.41 -5.94 23.54
CA PRO A 165 -3.24 -6.80 23.40
C PRO A 165 -3.12 -7.29 21.94
N ILE A 166 -2.60 -6.43 21.07
CA ILE A 166 -2.29 -6.71 19.67
C ILE A 166 -0.81 -6.42 19.46
N SER A 167 -0.10 -7.28 18.71
CA SER A 167 1.29 -7.01 18.36
C SER A 167 1.49 -6.98 16.85
N LEU A 168 2.53 -6.26 16.42
CA LEU A 168 2.94 -6.21 15.02
C LEU A 168 3.26 -7.62 14.50
N GLN A 169 3.88 -8.45 15.34
CA GLN A 169 4.22 -9.83 15.02
C GLN A 169 2.98 -10.70 14.80
N GLU A 170 1.95 -10.56 15.63
CA GLU A 170 0.69 -11.28 15.46
C GLU A 170 0.01 -10.90 14.15
N ILE A 171 -0.12 -9.59 13.86
CA ILE A 171 -0.74 -9.11 12.62
C ILE A 171 0.02 -9.63 11.39
N ASN A 172 1.36 -9.57 11.39
CA ASN A 172 2.18 -10.13 10.31
C ASN A 172 2.00 -11.65 10.13
N SER A 173 1.90 -12.38 11.24
CA SER A 173 1.67 -13.83 11.20
C SER A 173 0.30 -14.17 10.63
N GLU A 174 -0.72 -13.40 11.02
CA GLU A 174 -2.09 -13.53 10.53
C GLU A 174 -2.20 -13.15 9.04
N MET A 175 -1.52 -12.09 8.58
CA MET A 175 -1.45 -11.73 7.15
C MET A 175 -0.78 -12.82 6.32
N THR A 176 0.33 -13.37 6.81
CA THR A 176 1.01 -14.51 6.16
C THR A 176 0.09 -15.71 6.03
N ALA A 177 -0.66 -16.04 7.08
CA ALA A 177 -1.62 -17.13 7.05
C ALA A 177 -2.73 -16.90 6.02
N VAL A 178 -3.30 -15.70 5.98
CA VAL A 178 -4.36 -15.32 5.02
C VAL A 178 -3.84 -15.35 3.58
N GLN A 179 -2.66 -14.80 3.32
CA GLN A 179 -2.05 -14.85 1.99
C GLN A 179 -1.73 -16.26 1.53
N ASN A 180 -1.22 -17.12 2.41
CA ASN A 180 -1.00 -18.53 2.11
C ASN A 180 -2.33 -19.24 1.78
N ALA A 181 -3.39 -18.95 2.54
CA ALA A 181 -4.72 -19.51 2.29
C ALA A 181 -5.31 -19.06 0.93
N ILE A 182 -5.07 -17.80 0.55
CA ILE A 182 -5.38 -17.29 -0.79
C ILE A 182 -4.60 -18.10 -1.83
N ALA A 183 -3.28 -18.23 -1.67
CA ALA A 183 -2.39 -18.89 -2.62
C ALA A 183 -2.51 -20.42 -2.71
N GLU A 184 -3.34 -21.08 -1.89
CA GLU A 184 -3.50 -22.55 -1.86
C GLU A 184 -3.85 -23.15 -3.24
N ASP A 185 -4.58 -22.41 -4.09
CA ASP A 185 -4.96 -22.85 -5.44
C ASP A 185 -4.00 -22.39 -6.55
N GLY A 186 -2.85 -21.85 -6.17
CA GLY A 186 -1.82 -21.33 -7.07
C GLY A 186 -2.07 -19.91 -7.58
N ARG A 187 -3.12 -19.23 -7.13
CA ARG A 187 -3.39 -17.83 -7.50
C ARG A 187 -2.93 -16.86 -6.41
N PRO A 188 -2.09 -15.86 -6.71
CA PRO A 188 -1.64 -14.89 -5.72
C PRO A 188 -2.80 -14.01 -5.21
N ALA A 189 -2.56 -13.27 -4.13
CA ALA A 189 -3.47 -12.23 -3.66
C ALA A 189 -3.62 -11.08 -4.68
N GLY A 190 -4.70 -10.32 -4.55
CA GLY A 190 -5.00 -9.22 -5.47
C GLY A 190 -5.61 -9.65 -6.81
N HIS A 191 -5.64 -8.71 -7.76
CA HIS A 191 -6.28 -8.91 -9.06
C HIS A 191 -5.47 -9.88 -9.92
N GLN A 192 -6.17 -10.84 -10.53
CA GLN A 192 -5.55 -11.76 -11.46
C GLN A 192 -5.21 -11.06 -12.79
N PRO A 193 -4.09 -11.41 -13.45
CA PRO A 193 -3.78 -10.91 -14.78
C PRO A 193 -4.92 -11.24 -15.76
N ARG A 194 -5.39 -10.22 -16.48
CA ARG A 194 -6.39 -10.37 -17.55
C ARG A 194 -5.75 -10.80 -18.87
N TRP A 195 -4.44 -10.56 -19.04
CA TRP A 195 -3.64 -11.08 -20.14
C TRP A 195 -2.23 -11.45 -19.64
N ALA A 196 -2.11 -12.63 -19.02
CA ALA A 196 -0.86 -13.08 -18.39
C ALA A 196 0.33 -13.16 -19.37
N ASP A 197 0.09 -13.63 -20.61
CA ASP A 197 1.11 -13.85 -21.64
C ASP A 197 1.30 -12.62 -22.57
N VAL A 198 1.08 -11.41 -22.08
CA VAL A 198 1.35 -10.20 -22.86
C VAL A 198 2.85 -10.09 -23.16
N PRO A 199 3.27 -9.86 -24.43
CA PRO A 199 4.67 -9.60 -24.74
C PRO A 199 5.19 -8.41 -23.94
N HIS A 200 6.37 -8.54 -23.34
CA HIS A 200 6.94 -7.47 -22.50
C HIS A 200 7.19 -6.18 -23.30
N ASP A 201 7.44 -6.29 -24.60
CA ASP A 201 7.65 -5.20 -25.54
C ASP A 201 6.38 -4.75 -26.27
N PHE A 202 5.20 -5.25 -25.86
CA PHE A 202 3.93 -4.91 -26.47
C PHE A 202 3.69 -3.40 -26.53
N ARG A 203 3.12 -2.91 -27.64
CA ARG A 203 2.80 -1.49 -27.85
C ARG A 203 1.39 -1.31 -28.34
N ASP A 204 0.67 -0.38 -27.71
CA ASP A 204 -0.53 0.22 -28.26
C ASP A 204 -0.24 1.65 -28.70
N SER A 205 0.02 1.83 -30.00
CA SER A 205 0.32 3.14 -30.60
C SER A 205 -0.74 4.23 -30.40
N ARG A 206 -1.94 3.87 -29.93
CA ARG A 206 -3.01 4.82 -29.61
C ARG A 206 -2.80 5.49 -28.25
N LEU A 207 -2.04 4.87 -27.35
CA LEU A 207 -1.78 5.36 -25.99
C LEU A 207 -0.49 6.18 -25.93
N LYS A 208 -0.53 7.25 -25.16
CA LYS A 208 0.61 8.12 -24.86
C LYS A 208 0.92 8.06 -23.38
N PHE A 209 2.21 7.93 -23.08
CA PHE A 209 2.68 7.71 -21.72
C PHE A 209 3.61 8.80 -21.24
N GLY A 210 3.59 9.01 -19.94
CA GLY A 210 4.55 9.84 -19.24
C GLY A 210 5.03 9.21 -17.94
N ILE A 211 6.21 9.65 -17.48
CA ILE A 211 6.83 9.28 -16.21
C ILE A 211 6.98 10.55 -15.38
N VAL A 212 6.66 10.45 -14.09
CA VAL A 212 6.78 11.51 -13.12
C VAL A 212 7.61 11.04 -11.94
N SER A 213 8.56 11.84 -11.50
CA SER A 213 9.34 11.59 -10.30
C SER A 213 9.62 12.89 -9.53
N LEU A 214 9.82 12.80 -8.21
CA LEU A 214 10.26 13.91 -7.37
C LEU A 214 11.55 13.53 -6.65
N CYS A 215 12.65 14.17 -7.06
CA CYS A 215 13.98 14.00 -6.49
C CYS A 215 14.40 15.24 -5.71
N ALA A 216 13.61 15.65 -4.72
CA ALA A 216 13.87 16.80 -3.85
C ALA A 216 14.81 16.43 -2.68
N TYR A 217 16.09 16.20 -2.99
CA TYR A 217 17.15 15.88 -2.03
C TYR A 217 18.16 17.02 -1.90
N PRO A 218 18.99 17.05 -0.84
CA PRO A 218 20.14 17.95 -0.76
C PRO A 218 21.02 17.89 -2.02
N PRO A 219 21.65 19.01 -2.43
CA PRO A 219 22.42 19.06 -3.67
C PRO A 219 23.60 18.08 -3.77
N ASP A 220 24.16 17.67 -2.64
CA ASP A 220 25.26 16.72 -2.49
C ASP A 220 24.81 15.25 -2.47
N HIS A 221 23.49 15.00 -2.49
CA HIS A 221 22.98 13.64 -2.50
C HIS A 221 23.14 12.99 -3.89
N VAL A 222 23.73 11.80 -3.93
CA VAL A 222 24.05 11.11 -5.20
C VAL A 222 22.82 10.56 -5.94
N LEU A 223 21.77 10.18 -5.20
CA LEU A 223 20.59 9.51 -5.75
C LEU A 223 19.90 10.29 -6.89
N PRO A 224 19.54 11.58 -6.75
CA PRO A 224 18.93 12.34 -7.85
C PRO A 224 19.68 12.25 -9.18
N ARG A 225 21.01 12.26 -9.14
CA ARG A 225 21.84 12.19 -10.35
C ARG A 225 21.67 10.85 -11.06
N TYR A 226 21.73 9.75 -10.32
CA TYR A 226 21.59 8.40 -10.87
C TYR A 226 20.15 8.09 -11.28
N ALA A 227 19.19 8.39 -10.41
CA ALA A 227 17.77 8.18 -10.66
C ALA A 227 17.30 8.92 -11.91
N THR A 228 17.56 10.23 -11.99
CA THR A 228 17.08 11.02 -13.12
C THR A 228 17.74 10.63 -14.45
N SER A 229 19.00 10.17 -14.42
CA SER A 229 19.64 9.60 -15.61
C SER A 229 18.97 8.27 -16.02
N ASN A 230 18.76 7.34 -15.08
CA ASN A 230 18.11 6.06 -15.35
C ASN A 230 16.70 6.24 -15.94
N HIS A 231 15.89 7.12 -15.33
CA HIS A 231 14.53 7.41 -15.75
C HIS A 231 14.50 8.06 -17.15
N GLN A 232 15.39 9.04 -17.40
CA GLN A 232 15.48 9.70 -18.71
C GLN A 232 15.86 8.71 -19.82
N ILE A 233 16.84 7.83 -19.58
CA ILE A 233 17.26 6.82 -20.57
C ILE A 233 16.08 5.89 -20.92
N TYR A 234 15.32 5.45 -19.92
CA TYR A 234 14.14 4.62 -20.15
C TYR A 234 13.03 5.39 -20.90
N ALA A 235 12.77 6.64 -20.51
CA ALA A 235 11.78 7.48 -21.19
C ALA A 235 12.15 7.71 -22.67
N ASP A 236 13.41 8.05 -22.95
CA ASP A 236 13.90 8.31 -24.31
C ASP A 236 13.85 7.07 -25.18
N ARG A 237 14.21 5.90 -24.63
CA ARG A 237 14.15 4.61 -25.34
C ARG A 237 12.75 4.31 -25.88
N HIS A 238 11.74 4.72 -25.14
CA HIS A 238 10.34 4.37 -25.39
C HIS A 238 9.49 5.51 -25.93
N GLY A 239 10.07 6.71 -26.07
CA GLY A 239 9.36 7.90 -26.52
C GLY A 239 8.33 8.42 -25.51
N TYR A 240 8.52 8.16 -24.22
CA TYR A 240 7.63 8.64 -23.16
C TYR A 240 7.97 10.06 -22.74
N ARG A 241 6.97 10.82 -22.28
CA ARG A 241 7.21 12.11 -21.62
C ARG A 241 7.87 11.87 -20.27
N TYR A 242 8.84 12.69 -19.89
CA TYR A 242 9.43 12.62 -18.55
C TYR A 242 9.35 13.98 -17.85
N ARG A 243 8.85 13.98 -16.61
CA ARG A 243 8.75 15.14 -15.73
C ARG A 243 9.42 14.81 -14.40
N VAL A 244 10.37 15.64 -13.99
CA VAL A 244 11.03 15.49 -12.69
C VAL A 244 10.99 16.79 -11.90
N GLY A 245 10.52 16.71 -10.66
CA GLY A 245 10.63 17.77 -9.67
C GLY A 245 11.95 17.64 -8.90
N ARG A 246 12.59 18.76 -8.58
CA ARG A 246 13.83 18.80 -7.78
C ARG A 246 13.71 19.62 -6.50
N GLU A 247 12.55 20.22 -6.28
CA GLU A 247 12.30 21.13 -5.18
C GLU A 247 11.13 20.62 -4.34
N ARG A 248 11.15 20.95 -3.04
CA ARG A 248 10.05 20.64 -2.15
C ARG A 248 8.83 21.47 -2.55
N LEU A 249 7.72 20.79 -2.87
CA LEU A 249 6.53 21.42 -3.44
C LEU A 249 5.57 22.04 -2.40
N ASP A 250 5.65 21.60 -1.14
CA ASP A 250 4.87 22.17 -0.03
C ASP A 250 5.67 22.06 1.28
N PRO A 251 6.00 23.18 1.95
CA PRO A 251 6.70 23.16 3.24
C PRO A 251 5.83 22.68 4.41
N LYS A 252 4.49 22.68 4.27
CA LYS A 252 3.55 22.28 5.32
C LYS A 252 3.30 20.78 5.39
N ARG A 253 3.76 20.01 4.40
CA ARG A 253 3.64 18.54 4.38
C ARG A 253 5.00 17.86 4.29
N PRO A 254 5.15 16.64 4.83
CA PRO A 254 6.34 15.83 4.61
C PRO A 254 6.66 15.65 3.11
N PRO A 255 7.93 15.48 2.73
CA PRO A 255 8.33 15.40 1.31
C PRO A 255 7.59 14.34 0.48
N ALA A 256 7.20 13.21 1.07
CA ALA A 256 6.48 12.13 0.39
C ALA A 256 5.17 12.60 -0.26
N TRP A 257 4.48 13.57 0.37
CA TRP A 257 3.24 14.18 -0.16
C TRP A 257 3.44 14.96 -1.46
N GLY A 258 4.67 15.36 -1.79
CA GLY A 258 4.97 16.05 -3.04
C GLY A 258 4.51 15.27 -4.27
N LYS A 259 4.44 13.93 -4.18
CA LYS A 259 3.94 13.08 -5.27
C LYS A 259 2.49 13.33 -5.63
N ILE A 260 1.63 13.55 -4.64
CA ILE A 260 0.20 13.82 -4.86
C ILE A 260 0.01 15.12 -5.63
N LYS A 261 0.72 16.17 -5.22
CA LYS A 261 0.67 17.48 -5.89
C LYS A 261 1.23 17.42 -7.31
N MET A 262 2.39 16.81 -7.49
CA MET A 262 3.01 16.70 -8.81
C MET A 262 2.18 15.85 -9.77
N MET A 263 1.61 14.74 -9.30
CA MET A 263 0.68 13.94 -10.09
C MET A 263 -0.58 14.73 -10.45
N TYR A 264 -1.14 15.51 -9.52
CA TYR A 264 -2.29 16.34 -9.81
C TYR A 264 -2.02 17.35 -10.93
N ASP A 265 -0.84 17.97 -10.92
CA ASP A 265 -0.43 18.96 -11.93
C ASP A 265 -0.21 18.31 -13.31
N VAL A 266 0.46 17.16 -13.40
CA VAL A 266 0.71 16.53 -14.71
C VAL A 266 -0.55 15.95 -15.37
N LEU A 267 -1.60 15.64 -14.59
CA LEU A 267 -2.86 15.13 -15.14
C LEU A 267 -3.67 16.21 -15.88
N GLU A 268 -3.30 17.49 -15.77
CA GLU A 268 -3.85 18.57 -16.60
C GLU A 268 -3.46 18.41 -18.07
N ASP A 269 -2.32 17.78 -18.32
CA ASP A 269 -1.82 17.50 -19.65
C ASP A 269 -2.55 16.32 -20.29
N ARG A 270 -3.70 16.62 -20.90
CA ARG A 270 -4.54 15.63 -21.61
C ARG A 270 -3.91 15.09 -22.90
N SER A 271 -2.69 15.50 -23.24
CA SER A 271 -1.95 14.90 -24.37
C SER A 271 -1.21 13.61 -23.99
N VAL A 272 -1.18 13.26 -22.70
CA VAL A 272 -0.69 11.99 -22.16
C VAL A 272 -1.88 11.24 -21.56
N ASP A 273 -2.07 9.98 -21.95
CA ASP A 273 -3.20 9.17 -21.48
C ASP A 273 -2.93 8.57 -20.10
N TRP A 274 -1.69 8.16 -19.85
CA TRP A 274 -1.27 7.47 -18.63
C TRP A 274 0.07 7.99 -18.12
N TRP A 275 0.12 8.27 -16.82
CA TRP A 275 1.32 8.66 -16.11
C TRP A 275 1.75 7.55 -15.15
N LEU A 276 3.02 7.17 -15.17
CA LEU A 276 3.65 6.39 -14.11
C LEU A 276 4.28 7.36 -13.11
N TRP A 277 3.80 7.34 -11.88
CA TRP A 277 4.59 7.83 -10.75
C TRP A 277 5.71 6.83 -10.47
N PHE A 278 6.92 7.33 -10.25
CA PHE A 278 8.08 6.51 -9.94
C PHE A 278 8.97 7.23 -8.93
N ASP A 279 9.11 6.68 -7.73
CA ASP A 279 9.90 7.29 -6.66
C ASP A 279 11.36 7.47 -7.09
N CYS A 280 12.01 8.51 -6.55
CA CYS A 280 13.39 8.83 -6.90
C CYS A 280 14.36 7.68 -6.55
N ASP A 281 14.04 6.90 -5.54
CA ASP A 281 14.81 5.74 -5.08
C ASP A 281 14.34 4.43 -5.75
N THR A 282 13.84 4.51 -6.98
CA THR A 282 13.47 3.34 -7.79
C THR A 282 14.13 3.43 -9.16
N TYR A 283 14.71 2.32 -9.67
CA TYR A 283 15.36 2.27 -10.98
C TYR A 283 14.67 1.30 -11.92
N PHE A 284 14.61 1.65 -13.20
CA PHE A 284 14.34 0.72 -14.30
C PHE A 284 15.55 -0.20 -14.49
N MET A 285 15.32 -1.50 -14.35
CA MET A 285 16.33 -2.56 -14.46
C MET A 285 16.20 -3.35 -15.76
N ASN A 286 14.97 -3.50 -16.28
CA ASN A 286 14.71 -4.10 -17.58
C ASN A 286 14.02 -3.07 -18.50
N MET A 287 14.82 -2.40 -19.32
CA MET A 287 14.35 -1.35 -20.21
C MET A 287 13.70 -1.87 -21.49
N THR A 288 13.57 -3.19 -21.71
CA THR A 288 12.76 -3.72 -22.83
C THR A 288 11.27 -3.79 -22.48
N VAL A 289 10.93 -3.89 -21.20
CA VAL A 289 9.54 -3.91 -20.73
C VAL A 289 8.90 -2.55 -20.96
N THR A 290 7.69 -2.57 -21.51
CA THR A 290 6.89 -1.40 -21.85
C THR A 290 5.81 -1.15 -20.81
N MET A 291 5.45 0.12 -20.62
CA MET A 291 4.34 0.52 -19.76
C MET A 291 3.01 -0.04 -20.27
N ASP A 292 2.83 -0.11 -21.59
CA ASP A 292 1.70 -0.75 -22.25
C ASP A 292 1.53 -2.20 -21.79
N SER A 293 2.61 -2.99 -21.82
CA SER A 293 2.55 -4.41 -21.45
C SER A 293 2.05 -4.59 -20.02
N LEU A 294 2.54 -3.77 -19.08
CA LEU A 294 2.14 -3.81 -17.67
C LEU A 294 0.66 -3.44 -17.49
N LEU A 295 0.20 -2.37 -18.15
CA LEU A 295 -1.21 -1.98 -18.11
C LEU A 295 -2.12 -3.03 -18.73
N TYR A 296 -1.78 -3.57 -19.91
CA TYR A 296 -2.60 -4.58 -20.57
C TYR A 296 -2.64 -5.91 -19.80
N LYS A 297 -1.58 -6.25 -19.07
CA LYS A 297 -1.55 -7.46 -18.23
C LYS A 297 -2.69 -7.49 -17.21
N TYR A 298 -2.99 -6.36 -16.56
CA TYR A 298 -4.01 -6.28 -15.49
C TYR A 298 -5.29 -5.54 -15.91
N GLY A 299 -5.17 -4.66 -16.91
CA GLY A 299 -6.17 -3.69 -17.30
C GLY A 299 -6.91 -3.99 -18.59
N ARG A 300 -6.61 -5.09 -19.30
CA ARG A 300 -7.35 -5.43 -20.53
C ARG A 300 -8.86 -5.52 -20.29
N ALA A 301 -9.66 -5.00 -21.21
CA ALA A 301 -11.12 -5.13 -21.13
C ALA A 301 -11.55 -6.62 -21.18
N ARG A 302 -12.58 -6.98 -20.42
CA ARG A 302 -13.15 -8.35 -20.47
C ARG A 302 -13.84 -8.53 -21.82
N SER A 303 -13.35 -9.43 -22.67
CA SER A 303 -14.02 -9.77 -23.94
C SER A 303 -15.33 -10.51 -23.67
N SER A 304 -16.42 -10.09 -24.30
CA SER A 304 -17.72 -10.78 -24.24
C SER A 304 -17.74 -12.14 -24.94
N THR A 305 -16.67 -12.50 -25.65
CA THR A 305 -16.53 -13.79 -26.33
C THR A 305 -15.71 -14.79 -25.50
N SER A 306 -16.40 -15.54 -24.64
CA SER A 306 -15.86 -16.53 -23.69
C SER A 306 -15.19 -17.78 -24.31
N LYS A 307 -15.01 -17.85 -25.63
CA LYS A 307 -14.32 -19.00 -26.21
C LYS A 307 -12.83 -18.73 -26.17
N ARG A 308 -12.12 -19.47 -25.30
CA ARG A 308 -10.67 -19.72 -25.31
C ARG A 308 -10.19 -20.07 -26.73
N SER A 309 -10.07 -19.08 -27.58
CA SER A 309 -9.45 -19.21 -28.87
C SER A 309 -7.97 -18.99 -28.61
N ARG A 310 -7.19 -20.08 -28.63
CA ARG A 310 -5.73 -20.05 -28.83
C ARG A 310 -5.43 -19.57 -30.26
N SER A 311 -6.04 -18.46 -30.65
CA SER A 311 -5.97 -17.87 -31.98
C SER A 311 -4.59 -17.24 -32.15
N LYS A 312 -4.00 -17.45 -33.32
CA LYS A 312 -2.79 -16.77 -33.79
C LYS A 312 -2.92 -15.23 -33.84
N ASP A 313 -4.09 -14.67 -33.51
CA ASP A 313 -4.41 -13.23 -33.51
C ASP A 313 -4.75 -12.67 -32.11
N ALA A 314 -4.17 -13.23 -31.04
CA ALA A 314 -4.38 -12.74 -29.67
C ALA A 314 -4.00 -11.25 -29.51
N LEU A 315 -2.98 -10.81 -30.25
CA LEU A 315 -2.50 -9.43 -30.30
C LEU A 315 -3.54 -8.49 -30.94
N GLY A 316 -4.05 -8.84 -32.12
CA GLY A 316 -5.05 -8.05 -32.82
C GLY A 316 -6.36 -7.97 -32.05
N GLN A 317 -6.74 -9.05 -31.34
CA GLN A 317 -7.90 -9.02 -30.45
C GLN A 317 -7.67 -8.11 -29.23
N ALA A 318 -6.49 -8.14 -28.61
CA ALA A 318 -6.20 -7.28 -27.47
C ALA A 318 -6.25 -5.78 -27.84
N LEU A 319 -5.73 -5.40 -29.01
CA LEU A 319 -5.86 -4.03 -29.51
C LEU A 319 -7.32 -3.64 -29.77
N LYS A 320 -8.15 -4.58 -30.25
CA LYS A 320 -9.59 -4.34 -30.43
C LYS A 320 -10.32 -4.18 -29.10
N ASP A 321 -10.01 -5.03 -28.12
CA ASP A 321 -10.62 -4.98 -26.79
C ASP A 321 -10.21 -3.72 -26.02
N GLY A 322 -8.94 -3.31 -26.16
CA GLY A 322 -8.38 -2.16 -25.46
C GLY A 322 -8.19 -2.40 -23.95
N LEU A 323 -7.86 -1.32 -23.25
CA LEU A 323 -7.93 -1.27 -21.79
C LEU A 323 -9.39 -1.12 -21.34
N ASP A 324 -9.67 -1.68 -20.17
CA ASP A 324 -10.92 -1.50 -19.44
C ASP A 324 -11.19 0.00 -19.28
N PRO A 325 -12.29 0.54 -19.86
CA PRO A 325 -12.53 1.97 -19.87
C PRO A 325 -12.73 2.54 -18.46
N ASP A 326 -13.15 1.69 -17.52
CA ASP A 326 -13.34 2.06 -16.12
C ASP A 326 -12.03 2.03 -15.36
N MET A 327 -10.92 1.49 -15.88
CA MET A 327 -9.66 1.50 -15.16
C MET A 327 -8.97 2.88 -15.24
N HIS A 328 -8.65 3.44 -14.08
CA HIS A 328 -7.91 4.70 -13.96
C HIS A 328 -6.62 4.58 -13.17
N MET A 329 -6.43 3.53 -12.37
CA MET A 329 -5.21 3.33 -11.58
C MET A 329 -4.73 1.88 -11.59
N LEU A 330 -3.42 1.68 -11.77
CA LEU A 330 -2.73 0.41 -11.49
C LEU A 330 -1.71 0.65 -10.39
N VAL A 331 -1.82 -0.03 -9.27
CA VAL A 331 -0.93 0.15 -8.10
C VAL A 331 -0.36 -1.18 -7.63
N ALA A 332 0.87 -1.14 -7.14
CA ALA A 332 1.54 -2.30 -6.59
C ALA A 332 0.98 -2.65 -5.20
N GLU A 333 0.78 -3.95 -4.95
CA GLU A 333 0.42 -4.51 -3.65
C GLU A 333 1.48 -5.55 -3.23
N ASP A 334 1.92 -5.47 -1.98
CA ASP A 334 2.85 -6.41 -1.36
C ASP A 334 2.21 -7.18 -0.19
N HIS A 335 3.05 -7.78 0.65
CA HIS A 335 2.63 -8.49 1.84
C HIS A 335 1.88 -7.62 2.86
N ALA A 336 2.33 -6.38 3.04
CA ALA A 336 1.87 -5.48 4.09
C ALA A 336 0.66 -4.65 3.64
N MET A 337 0.66 -4.12 2.41
CA MET A 337 -0.42 -3.31 1.83
C MET A 337 -0.06 -2.84 0.39
N LEU A 338 -0.73 -1.78 -0.08
CA LEU A 338 -0.30 -1.05 -1.27
C LEU A 338 1.07 -0.41 -1.06
N ASN A 339 1.85 -0.30 -2.14
CA ASN A 339 3.06 0.50 -2.17
C ASN A 339 2.95 1.53 -3.32
N THR A 340 2.89 2.81 -2.96
CA THR A 340 2.77 3.93 -3.89
C THR A 340 4.13 4.54 -4.31
N GLY A 341 5.21 3.75 -4.23
CA GLY A 341 6.51 4.08 -4.80
C GLY A 341 6.54 3.95 -6.32
N ALA A 342 5.67 3.12 -6.88
CA ALA A 342 5.34 3.11 -8.30
C ALA A 342 3.85 2.85 -8.49
N PHE A 343 3.19 3.65 -9.34
CA PHE A 343 1.80 3.40 -9.74
C PHE A 343 1.46 4.14 -11.04
N PHE A 344 0.56 3.56 -11.83
CA PHE A 344 0.01 4.20 -13.02
C PHE A 344 -1.28 4.93 -12.69
N LEU A 345 -1.46 6.10 -13.28
CA LEU A 345 -2.68 6.90 -13.14
C LEU A 345 -3.06 7.49 -14.51
N ARG A 346 -4.30 7.25 -14.93
CA ARG A 346 -4.86 7.76 -16.18
C ARG A 346 -5.13 9.25 -16.07
N ALA A 347 -4.83 10.03 -17.11
CA ALA A 347 -5.25 11.43 -17.23
C ALA A 347 -6.77 11.49 -17.40
N SER A 348 -7.49 11.56 -16.28
CA SER A 348 -8.95 11.57 -16.22
C SER A 348 -9.46 12.49 -15.12
N ASP A 349 -10.76 12.78 -15.11
CA ASP A 349 -11.37 13.56 -14.04
C ASP A 349 -11.41 12.77 -12.73
N TRP A 350 -11.73 11.47 -12.79
CA TRP A 350 -11.67 10.57 -11.65
C TRP A 350 -10.32 10.64 -10.93
N SER A 351 -9.21 10.57 -11.69
CA SER A 351 -7.86 10.62 -11.12
C SER A 351 -7.56 11.94 -10.41
N ARG A 352 -8.03 13.06 -10.97
CA ARG A 352 -7.83 14.39 -10.35
C ARG A 352 -8.64 14.52 -9.06
N GLU A 353 -9.91 14.11 -9.08
CA GLU A 353 -10.76 14.10 -7.91
C GLU A 353 -10.22 13.15 -6.83
N PHE A 354 -9.73 11.98 -7.23
CA PHE A 354 -9.07 11.03 -6.33
C PHE A 354 -7.86 11.66 -5.64
N LEU A 355 -6.95 12.30 -6.37
CA LEU A 355 -5.79 12.97 -5.76
C LEU A 355 -6.19 14.15 -4.87
N GLN A 356 -7.28 14.87 -5.18
CA GLN A 356 -7.82 15.91 -4.29
C GLN A 356 -8.33 15.31 -2.96
N ARG A 357 -9.05 14.18 -3.01
CA ARG A 357 -9.50 13.48 -1.80
C ARG A 357 -8.33 12.94 -0.97
N VAL A 358 -7.31 12.39 -1.63
CA VAL A 358 -6.08 11.91 -0.98
C VAL A 358 -5.32 13.08 -0.35
N TRP A 359 -5.18 14.20 -1.05
CA TRP A 359 -4.58 15.41 -0.50
C TRP A 359 -5.33 15.83 0.76
N GLY A 360 -6.65 15.94 0.69
CA GLY A 360 -7.49 16.22 1.86
C GLY A 360 -7.18 17.56 2.54
N PRO A 361 -7.78 17.82 3.69
CA PRO A 361 -7.62 19.08 4.43
C PRO A 361 -6.24 19.16 5.11
N VAL A 362 -5.90 20.36 5.63
CA VAL A 362 -4.59 20.67 6.24
C VAL A 362 -4.36 20.03 7.61
N ASP A 363 -5.42 19.53 8.23
CA ASP A 363 -5.47 18.86 9.53
C ASP A 363 -5.74 17.34 9.39
N SER A 364 -5.62 16.80 8.18
CA SER A 364 -5.78 15.38 7.90
C SER A 364 -4.80 14.54 8.74
N VAL A 365 -5.33 13.53 9.43
CA VAL A 365 -4.57 12.57 10.26
C VAL A 365 -3.48 11.82 9.46
N TRP A 366 -3.62 11.79 8.14
CA TRP A 366 -2.67 11.13 7.26
C TRP A 366 -1.39 11.94 7.02
N ILE A 367 -1.42 13.26 7.22
CA ILE A 367 -0.29 14.15 6.89
C ILE A 367 0.97 13.69 7.59
N ASP A 368 0.87 13.41 8.89
CA ASP A 368 1.98 13.02 9.75
C ASP A 368 2.01 11.52 10.06
N HIS A 369 1.13 10.73 9.43
CA HIS A 369 1.16 9.28 9.55
C HIS A 369 2.51 8.74 9.01
N PRO A 370 3.13 7.71 9.64
CA PRO A 370 4.43 7.18 9.20
C PRO A 370 4.49 6.69 7.75
N TRP A 371 3.34 6.34 7.19
CA TRP A 371 3.18 5.93 5.79
C TRP A 371 2.53 6.99 4.90
N TRP A 372 2.37 8.22 5.40
CA TRP A 372 1.97 9.42 4.64
C TRP A 372 0.84 9.18 3.63
N GLU A 373 1.06 9.56 2.37
CA GLU A 373 0.09 9.44 1.29
C GLU A 373 -0.24 7.99 0.93
N ASN A 374 0.67 7.04 1.17
CA ASN A 374 0.41 5.62 0.92
C ASN A 374 -0.74 5.12 1.80
N ALA A 375 -0.73 5.49 3.09
CA ALA A 375 -1.85 5.21 3.99
C ALA A 375 -3.12 5.98 3.62
N ALA A 376 -3.00 7.25 3.20
CA ALA A 376 -4.15 8.05 2.75
C ALA A 376 -4.83 7.46 1.50
N ILE A 377 -4.04 6.94 0.55
CA ILE A 377 -4.51 6.25 -0.65
C ILE A 377 -5.25 4.97 -0.27
N LEU A 378 -4.63 4.12 0.56
CA LEU A 378 -5.27 2.89 1.04
C LEU A 378 -6.58 3.19 1.76
N TRP A 379 -6.59 4.20 2.63
CA TRP A 379 -7.78 4.64 3.35
C TRP A 379 -8.91 5.04 2.41
N ASN A 380 -8.61 5.84 1.39
CA ASN A 380 -9.60 6.27 0.40
C ASN A 380 -10.26 5.10 -0.36
N PHE A 381 -9.58 3.96 -0.48
CA PHE A 381 -10.13 2.78 -1.14
C PHE A 381 -10.91 1.86 -0.21
N LEU A 382 -10.48 1.71 1.04
CA LEU A 382 -10.94 0.61 1.89
C LEU A 382 -11.80 1.04 3.09
N LYS A 383 -11.88 2.34 3.42
CA LYS A 383 -12.58 2.82 4.62
C LYS A 383 -14.03 2.34 4.74
N ASP A 384 -14.73 2.24 3.61
CA ASP A 384 -16.16 1.90 3.57
C ASP A 384 -16.40 0.38 3.56
N ASN A 385 -15.34 -0.43 3.44
CA ASN A 385 -15.46 -1.88 3.31
C ASN A 385 -16.03 -2.53 4.57
N SER A 386 -15.82 -1.95 5.75
CA SER A 386 -16.38 -2.46 7.01
C SER A 386 -17.91 -2.52 6.94
N GLN A 387 -18.53 -1.44 6.46
CA GLN A 387 -19.98 -1.37 6.25
C GLN A 387 -20.43 -2.14 5.02
N LYS A 388 -19.68 -2.04 3.91
CA LYS A 388 -19.98 -2.76 2.67
C LYS A 388 -20.11 -4.27 2.88
N PHE A 389 -19.23 -4.84 3.70
CA PHE A 389 -19.18 -6.28 3.98
C PHE A 389 -19.75 -6.65 5.35
N ARG A 390 -20.52 -5.76 5.99
CA ARG A 390 -21.12 -5.93 7.33
C ARG A 390 -21.88 -7.26 7.49
N ALA A 391 -22.70 -7.62 6.52
CA ALA A 391 -23.50 -8.85 6.54
C ALA A 391 -22.72 -10.11 6.09
N GLY A 392 -21.44 -9.96 5.76
CA GLY A 392 -20.70 -10.91 4.92
C GLY A 392 -21.01 -10.69 3.43
N ASP A 393 -20.05 -11.03 2.59
CA ASP A 393 -20.18 -11.02 1.13
C ASP A 393 -19.69 -12.34 0.55
N THR A 394 -20.27 -13.41 1.10
CA THR A 394 -20.09 -14.80 0.67
C THR A 394 -21.36 -15.35 0.02
N ALA A 395 -22.41 -14.53 -0.07
CA ALA A 395 -23.63 -14.88 -0.78
C ALA A 395 -23.27 -15.05 -2.25
N ALA A 396 -23.29 -16.32 -2.68
CA ALA A 396 -23.17 -16.71 -4.06
C ALA A 396 -23.95 -15.74 -4.95
N LEU A 397 -23.27 -15.16 -5.95
CA LEU A 397 -23.98 -14.82 -7.18
C LEU A 397 -24.77 -16.07 -7.57
N SER A 398 -26.08 -15.94 -7.41
CA SER A 398 -27.10 -16.94 -7.65
C SER A 398 -26.72 -17.90 -8.77
N GLY A 399 -26.43 -19.16 -8.43
CA GLY A 399 -26.59 -20.29 -9.34
C GLY A 399 -25.59 -20.47 -10.49
N GLU A 400 -24.58 -19.61 -10.70
CA GLU A 400 -23.60 -19.77 -11.79
C GLU A 400 -22.15 -20.01 -11.32
N ALA A 401 -21.96 -20.43 -10.08
CA ALA A 401 -20.65 -20.79 -9.51
C ALA A 401 -20.10 -22.15 -10.01
N GLY A 402 -20.41 -22.52 -11.26
CA GLY A 402 -19.82 -23.65 -11.98
C GLY A 402 -18.77 -23.25 -13.01
N SER A 403 -18.54 -21.95 -13.23
CA SER A 403 -17.50 -21.46 -14.14
C SER A 403 -16.43 -20.71 -13.34
N GLY A 404 -15.14 -21.00 -13.58
CA GLY A 404 -14.00 -20.34 -12.93
C GLY A 404 -13.82 -18.87 -13.35
N SER A 405 -14.88 -18.07 -13.27
CA SER A 405 -15.00 -16.70 -13.78
C SER A 405 -15.39 -15.67 -12.71
N ALA A 406 -15.72 -16.09 -11.49
CA ALA A 406 -16.09 -15.15 -10.43
C ALA A 406 -14.85 -14.41 -9.89
N ASP A 407 -14.90 -13.08 -9.91
CA ASP A 407 -13.82 -12.19 -9.50
C ASP A 407 -13.83 -12.05 -7.97
N ASP A 408 -12.85 -12.65 -7.29
CA ASP A 408 -12.74 -12.63 -5.83
C ASP A 408 -12.37 -11.24 -5.27
N MET A 409 -11.88 -10.34 -6.13
CA MET A 409 -11.56 -8.95 -5.82
C MET A 409 -12.72 -7.99 -6.12
N GLN A 410 -13.81 -8.49 -6.70
CA GLN A 410 -14.98 -7.69 -7.02
C GLN A 410 -15.38 -6.85 -5.81
N ASP A 411 -15.62 -5.56 -6.03
CA ASP A 411 -16.17 -4.66 -5.01
C ASP A 411 -15.27 -4.40 -3.79
N ILE A 412 -14.09 -5.02 -3.66
CA ILE A 412 -13.14 -4.75 -2.57
C ILE A 412 -12.43 -3.40 -2.77
N TYR A 413 -12.10 -3.09 -4.03
CA TYR A 413 -11.58 -1.80 -4.46
C TYR A 413 -12.58 -1.14 -5.41
N PRO A 414 -12.52 0.19 -5.61
CA PRO A 414 -13.29 0.86 -6.65
C PRO A 414 -13.05 0.23 -8.02
N PRO A 415 -14.06 0.19 -8.92
CA PRO A 415 -13.90 -0.37 -10.27
C PRO A 415 -12.78 0.28 -11.07
N GLU A 416 -12.33 1.47 -10.67
CA GLU A 416 -11.24 2.22 -11.27
C GLU A 416 -9.84 1.77 -10.89
N VAL A 417 -9.71 0.94 -9.85
CA VAL A 417 -8.42 0.52 -9.30
C VAL A 417 -8.15 -0.93 -9.68
N ARG A 418 -6.95 -1.19 -10.19
CA ARG A 418 -6.39 -2.53 -10.35
C ARG A 418 -5.13 -2.65 -9.51
N LEU A 419 -4.90 -3.85 -9.02
CA LEU A 419 -3.71 -4.19 -8.25
C LEU A 419 -2.81 -5.07 -9.10
N ALA A 420 -1.51 -4.81 -9.03
CA ALA A 420 -0.49 -5.73 -9.49
C ALA A 420 0.34 -6.18 -8.29
N PRO A 421 0.86 -7.41 -8.28
CA PRO A 421 1.91 -7.80 -7.35
C PRO A 421 3.07 -6.81 -7.39
N GLN A 422 3.66 -6.54 -6.23
CA GLN A 422 4.88 -5.73 -6.07
C GLN A 422 5.99 -6.09 -7.08
N SER A 423 6.07 -7.39 -7.41
CA SER A 423 7.10 -7.97 -8.27
C SER A 423 7.00 -7.53 -9.72
N GLU A 424 5.85 -7.00 -10.15
CA GLU A 424 5.62 -6.59 -11.53
C GLU A 424 6.35 -5.31 -11.89
N PHE A 425 6.32 -4.31 -11.00
CA PHE A 425 6.91 -3.01 -11.31
C PHE A 425 7.44 -2.19 -10.12
N ASN A 426 7.58 -2.79 -8.94
CA ASN A 426 8.06 -2.10 -7.75
C ASN A 426 8.90 -3.02 -6.82
N SER A 427 9.65 -3.97 -7.39
CA SER A 427 10.30 -5.04 -6.61
C SER A 427 11.31 -4.51 -5.60
N TYR A 428 11.33 -5.08 -4.40
CA TYR A 428 12.22 -4.59 -3.34
C TYR A 428 13.68 -4.98 -3.55
N HIS A 429 14.57 -4.08 -3.16
CA HIS A 429 15.98 -4.40 -3.01
C HIS A 429 16.17 -5.57 -2.00
N PRO A 430 17.13 -6.48 -2.22
CA PRO A 430 17.37 -7.62 -1.32
C PRO A 430 17.47 -7.27 0.17
N ALA A 431 18.11 -6.14 0.50
CA ALA A 431 18.26 -5.65 1.88
C ALA A 431 16.94 -5.38 2.62
N THR A 432 15.82 -5.17 1.91
CA THR A 432 14.50 -4.92 2.52
C THR A 432 13.50 -6.04 2.27
N SER A 433 13.72 -6.82 1.22
CA SER A 433 12.85 -7.91 0.82
C SER A 433 12.68 -9.03 1.85
N HIS A 434 13.61 -9.16 2.82
CA HIS A 434 13.54 -10.15 3.91
C HIS A 434 12.23 -10.08 4.72
N PHE A 435 11.55 -8.94 4.71
CA PHE A 435 10.29 -8.72 5.42
C PHE A 435 9.05 -8.73 4.52
N LEU A 436 9.20 -8.68 3.18
CA LEU A 436 8.13 -8.32 2.26
C LEU A 436 7.90 -9.33 1.12
N HIS A 437 8.52 -10.51 1.21
CA HIS A 437 8.34 -11.68 0.32
C HIS A 437 8.57 -11.48 -1.20
N ASP A 438 8.88 -10.26 -1.66
CA ASP A 438 9.21 -9.97 -3.05
C ASP A 438 10.58 -9.31 -3.19
N THR A 439 11.57 -10.10 -3.60
CA THR A 439 12.95 -9.66 -3.83
C THR A 439 13.18 -9.40 -5.31
N TRP A 440 13.83 -8.28 -5.64
CA TRP A 440 14.29 -8.04 -7.00
C TRP A 440 15.31 -9.10 -7.45
N GLU A 441 15.17 -9.55 -8.69
CA GLU A 441 16.10 -10.44 -9.37
C GLU A 441 16.32 -9.97 -10.80
N ALA A 442 17.41 -10.42 -11.42
CA ALA A 442 17.75 -10.05 -12.79
C ALA A 442 16.61 -10.41 -13.76
N GLY A 443 16.18 -9.43 -14.56
CA GLY A 443 15.07 -9.57 -15.51
C GLY A 443 13.78 -8.88 -15.07
N LYS A 444 13.59 -8.60 -13.77
CA LYS A 444 12.47 -7.81 -13.27
C LYS A 444 12.52 -6.35 -13.76
N PHE A 445 11.35 -5.74 -13.92
CA PHE A 445 11.19 -4.41 -14.52
C PHE A 445 11.95 -3.32 -13.78
N ALA A 446 11.76 -3.26 -12.46
CA ALA A 446 12.27 -2.20 -11.62
C ALA A 446 12.74 -2.73 -10.28
N ILE A 447 13.72 -2.04 -9.68
CA ILE A 447 14.14 -2.23 -8.30
C ILE A 447 13.86 -0.97 -7.50
N ALA A 448 13.28 -1.13 -6.31
CA ALA A 448 12.95 -0.06 -5.41
C ALA A 448 13.75 -0.16 -4.10
N PHE A 449 14.31 0.95 -3.66
CA PHE A 449 15.12 1.06 -2.46
C PHE A 449 14.31 1.49 -1.22
N ASN A 450 12.97 1.42 -1.30
CA ASN A 450 12.07 1.69 -0.19
C ASN A 450 12.51 0.89 1.05
N GLY A 451 12.67 1.58 2.18
CA GLY A 451 13.05 0.96 3.46
C GLY A 451 14.51 0.55 3.60
N VAL A 452 15.38 0.75 2.59
CA VAL A 452 16.79 0.26 2.67
C VAL A 452 17.57 1.01 3.75
N LEU A 453 17.23 2.28 3.98
CA LEU A 453 17.76 3.07 5.10
C LEU A 453 17.38 2.52 6.48
N SER A 454 16.31 1.74 6.59
CA SER A 454 15.92 1.11 7.85
C SER A 454 16.78 -0.11 8.19
N ASN A 455 17.46 -0.71 7.21
CA ASN A 455 18.25 -1.93 7.36
C ASN A 455 19.75 -1.75 7.04
N THR A 456 20.18 -0.56 6.63
CA THR A 456 21.57 -0.28 6.22
C THR A 456 22.00 1.12 6.63
N SER A 457 23.32 1.39 6.66
CA SER A 457 23.84 2.72 6.96
C SER A 457 23.72 3.68 5.76
N PRO A 458 23.71 5.00 6.01
CA PRO A 458 23.74 6.02 4.94
C PRO A 458 24.93 5.86 3.96
N GLU A 459 26.06 5.32 4.40
CA GLU A 459 27.23 5.05 3.56
C GLU A 459 26.99 3.85 2.65
N VAL A 460 26.40 2.77 3.19
CA VAL A 460 26.09 1.56 2.44
C VAL A 460 25.08 1.88 1.34
N ILE A 461 24.02 2.62 1.62
CA ILE A 461 23.00 2.91 0.61
C ILE A 461 23.54 3.75 -0.55
N LYS A 462 24.49 4.67 -0.30
CA LYS A 462 25.16 5.45 -1.36
C LYS A 462 25.90 4.54 -2.33
N VAL A 463 26.59 3.53 -1.82
CA VAL A 463 27.28 2.51 -2.64
C VAL A 463 26.25 1.67 -3.41
N LEU A 464 25.16 1.26 -2.76
CA LEU A 464 24.09 0.48 -3.42
C LEU A 464 23.45 1.27 -4.58
N TYR A 465 23.17 2.56 -4.41
CA TYR A 465 22.64 3.41 -5.47
C TYR A 465 23.55 3.46 -6.70
N GLY A 466 24.87 3.57 -6.49
CA GLY A 466 25.84 3.52 -7.59
C GLY A 466 25.90 2.15 -8.27
N ASN A 467 26.06 1.09 -7.47
CA ASN A 467 26.20 -0.28 -7.98
C ASN A 467 25.01 -0.73 -8.85
N TYR A 468 23.79 -0.51 -8.36
CA TYR A 468 22.59 -0.91 -9.11
C TYR A 468 22.32 -0.01 -10.31
N TYR A 469 22.74 1.26 -10.26
CA TYR A 469 22.70 2.11 -11.43
C TYR A 469 23.66 1.59 -12.53
N GLU A 470 24.91 1.28 -12.20
CA GLU A 470 25.86 0.67 -13.16
C GLU A 470 25.36 -0.68 -13.68
N LEU A 471 24.75 -1.48 -12.80
CA LEU A 471 24.14 -2.75 -13.18
C LEU A 471 23.01 -2.54 -14.17
N ALA A 472 22.10 -1.59 -13.92
CA ALA A 472 21.04 -1.22 -14.86
C ALA A 472 21.60 -0.79 -16.22
N CYS A 473 22.63 0.06 -16.22
CA CYS A 473 23.30 0.51 -17.45
C CYS A 473 23.90 -0.65 -18.25
N ARG A 474 24.55 -1.59 -17.55
CA ARG A 474 25.21 -2.74 -18.15
C ARG A 474 24.22 -3.76 -18.69
N MET A 475 23.19 -4.09 -17.91
CA MET A 475 22.15 -5.05 -18.30
C MET A 475 21.34 -4.60 -19.52
N ASN A 476 21.27 -3.28 -19.75
CA ASN A 476 20.52 -2.71 -20.87
C ASN A 476 21.39 -2.22 -22.03
N GLU A 477 22.71 -2.42 -21.95
CA GLU A 477 23.68 -2.00 -22.98
C GLU A 477 23.61 -0.50 -23.31
N VAL A 478 23.48 0.35 -22.28
CA VAL A 478 23.34 1.82 -22.39
C VAL A 478 24.42 2.59 -21.62
N GLN A 479 25.58 1.97 -21.40
CA GLN A 479 26.68 2.54 -20.63
C GLN A 479 27.17 3.88 -21.20
N ASP A 480 27.07 4.08 -22.52
CA ASP A 480 27.42 5.31 -23.23
C ASP A 480 26.50 6.49 -22.90
N LYS A 481 25.26 6.22 -22.46
CA LYS A 481 24.29 7.23 -22.04
C LYS A 481 24.30 7.48 -20.54
N CYS A 482 24.95 6.61 -19.78
CA CYS A 482 24.95 6.67 -18.34
C CYS A 482 25.94 7.72 -17.81
N VAL A 483 25.56 8.39 -16.73
CA VAL A 483 26.46 9.29 -16.01
C VAL A 483 27.52 8.47 -15.29
N GLN A 484 28.72 9.04 -15.17
CA GLN A 484 29.79 8.42 -14.38
C GLN A 484 29.32 8.28 -12.92
N VAL A 485 29.48 7.08 -12.36
CA VAL A 485 29.26 6.83 -10.93
C VAL A 485 30.49 7.30 -10.18
N GLU A 486 30.26 8.09 -9.14
CA GLU A 486 31.32 8.55 -8.26
C GLU A 486 31.96 7.33 -7.59
N LYS A 487 33.31 7.26 -7.57
CA LYS A 487 34.04 6.19 -6.90
C LYS A 487 33.70 6.23 -5.41
N ALA A 488 32.73 5.41 -5.00
CA ALA A 488 32.05 5.52 -3.71
C ALA A 488 32.82 4.92 -2.52
N LEU A 489 34.14 4.73 -2.62
CA LEU A 489 34.91 4.07 -1.56
C LEU A 489 36.07 4.95 -1.07
N PRO A 490 35.90 5.67 0.06
CA PRO A 490 37.00 6.41 0.70
C PRO A 490 38.11 5.49 1.27
N TRP A 491 37.84 4.21 1.49
CA TRP A 491 38.80 3.22 2.02
C TRP A 491 39.57 2.44 0.96
N LEU A 492 39.28 2.67 -0.33
CA LEU A 492 40.18 2.30 -1.43
C LEU A 492 41.00 3.52 -1.86
N GLY A 493 41.61 4.19 -0.88
CA GLY A 493 42.73 5.10 -1.16
C GLY A 493 43.80 4.34 -1.94
N GLU A 494 44.40 5.03 -2.91
CA GLU A 494 45.46 4.52 -3.78
C GLU A 494 46.44 3.62 -3.00
N ALA A 495 46.39 2.33 -3.30
CA ALA A 495 47.41 1.35 -2.89
C ALA A 495 48.47 1.24 -3.97
#